data_AF-A0A816WHZ5-F1
#
_entry.id   AF-A0A816WHZ5-F1
#
_cell.length_a   1.000
_cell.length_b   1.000
_cell.length_c   1.000
_cell.angle_alpha   90.00
_cell.angle_beta   90.00
_cell.angle_gamma   90.00
#
_symmetry.space_group_name_H-M   'P 1'
#
loop_
_entity.id
_entity.type
_entity.pdbx_description
1 polymer ?
#
loop_
_entity_poly.entity_id
_entity_poly.type
_entity_poly.pdbx_seq_one_letter_code
_entity_poly.pdbx_strand_id
1 'polypeptide(L)'
;MCNKPHPNTKIGATQLKDDIIRRCYSKKPVENIERIQSTGNLSEHARKIEGAIKEAASAAIPAKRIAKKSWLSKEILKIAREKRTLKQPKDTSNLKMQEYKDLCKKSQKGSTKSKENWLQTQCEEAEKGQEI
;
A
#
# COMPACT_ATOMS: atom_id res chain seq x y z
N MET A 1 16.13 1.65 -17.50
CA MET A 1 15.50 2.58 -16.54
C MET A 1 14.30 1.89 -15.90
N CYS A 2 14.33 1.61 -14.59
CA CYS A 2 13.21 0.97 -13.89
C CYS A 2 12.17 2.04 -13.53
N ASN A 3 11.00 2.01 -14.17
CA ASN A 3 9.88 2.85 -13.77
C ASN A 3 9.53 2.56 -12.31
N LYS A 4 9.61 3.60 -11.47
CA LYS A 4 9.30 3.49 -10.04
C LYS A 4 7.85 3.04 -9.90
N PRO A 5 7.55 2.00 -9.10
CA PRO A 5 6.18 1.61 -8.84
C PRO A 5 5.43 2.80 -8.23
N HIS A 6 4.17 2.99 -8.66
CA HIS A 6 3.34 4.08 -8.18
C HIS A 6 3.32 4.10 -6.63
N PRO A 7 3.53 5.27 -5.99
CA PRO A 7 3.72 5.39 -4.55
C PRO A 7 2.53 4.93 -3.68
N ASN A 8 1.39 4.57 -4.29
CA ASN A 8 0.15 4.22 -3.62
C ASN A 8 -0.13 2.71 -3.53
N THR A 9 0.85 1.87 -3.84
CA THR A 9 0.64 0.42 -3.93
C THR A 9 0.98 -0.25 -2.60
N LYS A 10 -0.03 -0.66 -1.84
CA LYS A 10 0.16 -1.48 -0.63
C LYS A 10 0.57 -2.89 -1.05
N ILE A 11 1.79 -3.27 -0.70
CA ILE A 11 2.34 -4.61 -0.91
C ILE A 11 1.59 -5.60 -0.01
N GLY A 12 0.64 -6.34 -0.58
CA GLY A 12 0.11 -7.57 0.03
C GLY A 12 1.01 -8.76 -0.31
N ALA A 13 0.93 -9.86 0.44
CA ALA A 13 1.69 -11.09 0.15
C ALA A 13 1.52 -11.61 -1.29
N THR A 14 0.40 -11.27 -1.95
CA THR A 14 0.12 -11.60 -3.35
C THR A 14 0.84 -10.69 -4.38
N GLN A 15 1.35 -9.51 -3.99
CA GLN A 15 2.13 -8.62 -4.86
C GLN A 15 3.62 -8.98 -4.95
N LEU A 16 4.12 -9.90 -4.13
CA LEU A 16 5.40 -10.58 -4.39
C LEU A 16 5.39 -11.40 -5.69
N LYS A 17 4.20 -11.63 -6.28
CA LYS A 17 4.02 -12.21 -7.63
C LYS A 17 4.10 -11.18 -8.76
N ASP A 18 4.21 -9.89 -8.44
CA ASP A 18 4.37 -8.84 -9.46
C ASP A 18 5.83 -8.85 -9.93
N ASP A 19 6.05 -9.25 -11.18
CA ASP A 19 7.39 -9.45 -11.76
C ASP A 19 8.28 -8.21 -11.66
N ILE A 20 7.68 -7.01 -11.62
CA ILE A 20 8.39 -5.74 -11.51
C ILE A 20 8.93 -5.55 -10.09
N ILE A 21 8.13 -5.88 -9.07
CA ILE A 21 8.56 -5.83 -7.67
C ILE A 21 9.63 -6.90 -7.45
N ARG A 22 9.41 -8.11 -7.96
CA ARG A 22 10.38 -9.21 -7.92
C ARG A 22 11.72 -8.82 -8.55
N ARG A 23 11.67 -8.17 -9.73
CA ARG A 23 12.86 -7.67 -10.45
C ARG A 23 13.58 -6.55 -9.70
N CYS A 24 12.87 -5.68 -8.98
CA CYS A 24 13.52 -4.67 -8.12
C CYS A 24 14.19 -5.29 -6.89
N TYR A 25 13.54 -6.28 -6.26
CA TYR A 25 14.10 -7.02 -5.13
C TYR A 25 15.24 -7.95 -5.53
N SER A 26 15.31 -8.43 -6.78
CA SER A 26 16.44 -9.25 -7.23
C SER A 26 17.61 -8.40 -7.73
N LYS A 27 17.36 -7.30 -8.45
CA LYS A 27 18.45 -6.50 -9.04
C LYS A 27 19.17 -5.61 -8.03
N LYS A 28 18.46 -4.89 -7.16
CA LYS A 28 19.09 -3.94 -6.24
C LYS A 28 20.03 -4.58 -5.21
N PRO A 29 19.71 -5.73 -4.58
CA PRO A 29 20.64 -6.38 -3.67
C PRO A 29 21.86 -6.90 -4.41
N VAL A 30 21.70 -7.44 -5.63
CA VAL A 30 22.82 -7.90 -6.46
C VAL A 30 23.74 -6.74 -6.82
N GLU A 31 23.20 -5.62 -7.32
CA GLU A 31 23.96 -4.39 -7.62
C GLU A 31 24.65 -3.83 -6.37
N ASN A 32 24.02 -3.92 -5.20
CA ASN A 32 24.61 -3.46 -3.94
C ASN A 32 25.70 -4.42 -3.43
N ILE A 33 25.54 -5.73 -3.61
CA ILE A 33 26.50 -6.75 -3.20
C ILE A 33 27.73 -6.76 -4.11
N GLU A 34 27.55 -6.58 -5.43
CA GLU A 34 28.66 -6.46 -6.40
C GLU A 34 29.57 -5.25 -6.12
N ARG A 35 29.04 -4.22 -5.45
CA ARG A 35 29.81 -3.04 -5.01
C ARG A 35 30.59 -3.26 -3.71
N ILE A 36 30.36 -4.38 -3.01
CA ILE A 36 31.09 -4.70 -1.79
C ILE A 36 32.45 -5.27 -2.20
N GLN A 37 33.52 -4.51 -1.97
CA GLN A 37 34.88 -5.02 -2.14
C GLN A 37 35.14 -6.21 -1.19
N SER A 38 35.82 -7.24 -1.69
CA SER A 38 36.26 -8.37 -0.88
C SER A 38 37.13 -7.88 0.26
N THR A 39 36.64 -8.03 1.48
CA THR A 39 37.41 -7.78 2.70
C THR A 39 38.06 -9.08 3.15
N GLY A 40 39.33 -9.04 3.57
CA GLY A 40 40.05 -10.21 4.08
C GLY A 40 39.42 -10.85 5.33
N ASN A 41 38.47 -10.17 5.99
CA ASN A 41 37.70 -10.69 7.12
C ASN A 41 36.27 -11.08 6.68
N LEU A 42 35.94 -12.37 6.81
CA LEU A 42 34.64 -12.95 6.47
C LEU A 42 33.48 -12.34 7.26
N SER A 43 33.71 -11.99 8.54
CA SER A 43 32.69 -11.43 9.42
C SER A 43 32.28 -10.01 8.98
N GLU A 44 33.25 -9.19 8.59
CA GLU A 44 32.99 -7.85 8.07
C GLU A 44 32.30 -7.89 6.71
N HIS A 45 32.66 -8.85 5.87
CA HIS A 45 32.01 -9.05 4.58
C HIS A 45 30.53 -9.43 4.75
N ALA A 46 30.24 -10.36 5.66
CA ALA A 46 28.87 -10.77 6.00
C ALA A 46 28.02 -9.59 6.50
N ARG A 47 28.58 -8.72 7.36
CA ARG A 47 27.88 -7.51 7.85
C ARG A 47 27.59 -6.51 6.73
N LYS A 48 28.51 -6.33 5.78
CA LYS A 48 28.28 -5.46 4.60
C LYS A 48 27.16 -6.00 3.71
N ILE A 49 27.12 -7.31 3.49
CA ILE A 49 26.03 -7.96 2.72
C ILE A 49 24.70 -7.81 3.45
N GLU A 50 24.67 -8.06 4.77
CA GLU A 50 23.45 -7.89 5.57
C GLU A 50 22.94 -6.45 5.52
N GLY A 51 23.85 -5.47 5.59
CA GLY A 51 23.52 -4.05 5.44
C GLY A 51 22.92 -3.72 4.07
N ALA A 52 23.55 -4.20 2.99
CA ALA A 52 23.07 -4.00 1.62
C ALA A 52 21.66 -4.59 1.40
N ILE A 53 21.38 -5.76 1.97
CA ILE A 53 20.06 -6.40 1.92
C ILE A 53 19.02 -5.55 2.69
N LYS A 54 19.36 -5.10 3.90
CA LYS A 54 18.47 -4.25 4.72
C LYS A 54 18.17 -2.92 4.05
N GLU A 55 19.16 -2.31 3.41
CA GLU A 55 19.00 -1.06 2.68
C GLU A 55 18.10 -1.24 1.45
N ALA A 56 18.34 -2.29 0.65
CA ALA A 56 17.52 -2.61 -0.51
C ALA A 56 16.07 -2.91 -0.13
N ALA A 57 15.85 -3.67 0.96
CA ALA A 57 14.51 -3.94 1.49
C ALA A 57 13.82 -2.66 1.95
N SER A 58 14.51 -1.79 2.68
CA SER A 58 13.99 -0.51 3.16
C SER A 58 13.64 0.44 2.01
N ALA A 59 14.47 0.46 0.95
CA ALA A 59 14.22 1.26 -0.24
C ALA A 59 13.07 0.71 -1.12
N ALA A 60 12.77 -0.58 -1.02
CA ALA A 60 11.68 -1.23 -1.75
C ALA A 60 10.33 -1.15 -1.02
N ILE A 61 10.33 -0.99 0.31
CA ILE A 61 9.12 -0.70 1.08
C ILE A 61 8.79 0.79 0.90
N PRO A 62 7.63 1.16 0.31
CA PRO A 62 7.29 2.56 0.14
C PRO A 62 7.21 3.26 1.51
N ALA A 63 8.12 4.22 1.74
CA ALA A 63 8.27 4.97 2.99
C ALA A 63 7.00 5.72 3.45
N LYS A 64 6.08 6.02 2.51
CA LYS A 64 4.80 6.65 2.81
C LYS A 64 3.69 5.61 2.92
N ARG A 65 3.45 5.10 4.13
CA ARG A 65 2.12 4.60 4.46
C ARG A 65 1.18 5.79 4.44
N ILE A 66 0.33 5.90 3.42
CA ILE A 66 -0.76 6.89 3.42
C ILE A 66 -1.54 6.69 4.71
N ALA A 67 -1.54 7.69 5.59
CA ALA A 67 -2.34 7.68 6.80
C ALA A 67 -3.78 7.32 6.40
N LYS A 68 -4.37 6.34 7.08
CA LYS A 68 -5.78 6.02 6.85
C LYS A 68 -6.55 7.31 7.18
N LYS A 69 -7.41 7.76 6.27
CA LYS A 69 -8.31 8.86 6.57
C LYS A 69 -9.16 8.43 7.76
N SER A 70 -9.08 9.17 8.87
CA SER A 70 -9.73 8.84 10.15
C SER A 70 -11.24 8.68 10.02
N TRP A 71 -11.84 9.45 9.11
CA TRP A 71 -13.27 9.46 8.84
C TRP A 71 -13.80 8.27 8.02
N LEU A 72 -12.95 7.38 7.51
CA LEU A 72 -13.42 6.20 6.75
C LEU A 72 -13.79 5.05 7.70
N SER A 73 -15.04 4.61 7.64
CA SER A 73 -15.49 3.45 8.42
C SER A 73 -14.81 2.14 8.00
N LYS A 74 -14.74 1.18 8.93
CA LYS A 74 -14.19 -0.18 8.66
C LYS A 74 -14.93 -0.88 7.52
N GLU A 75 -16.22 -0.63 7.37
CA GLU A 75 -17.07 -1.19 6.32
C GLU A 75 -16.67 -0.65 4.95
N ILE A 76 -16.46 0.66 4.80
CA ILE A 76 -16.02 1.25 3.53
C ILE A 76 -14.62 0.76 3.17
N LEU A 77 -13.75 0.56 4.16
CA LEU A 77 -12.44 -0.06 3.94
C LEU A 77 -12.54 -1.50 3.44
N LYS A 78 -13.54 -2.27 3.89
CA LYS A 78 -13.83 -3.62 3.40
C LYS A 78 -14.29 -3.58 1.94
N ILE A 79 -15.26 -2.73 1.62
CA ILE A 79 -15.75 -2.51 0.24
C ILE A 79 -14.61 -2.11 -0.69
N ALA A 80 -13.70 -1.24 -0.23
CA ALA A 80 -12.54 -0.84 -1.01
C ALA A 80 -11.55 -1.99 -1.27
N ARG A 81 -11.44 -2.97 -0.37
CA ARG A 81 -10.65 -4.19 -0.60
C ARG A 81 -11.31 -5.10 -1.62
N GLU A 82 -12.61 -5.36 -1.47
CA GLU A 82 -13.40 -6.17 -2.41
C GLU A 82 -13.37 -5.57 -3.83
N LYS A 83 -13.41 -4.24 -3.94
CA LYS A 83 -13.25 -3.55 -5.23
C LYS A 83 -11.88 -3.80 -5.85
N ARG A 84 -10.81 -3.84 -5.05
CA ARG A 84 -9.45 -4.13 -5.56
C ARG A 84 -9.34 -5.56 -6.07
N THR A 85 -9.94 -6.53 -5.39
CA THR A 85 -9.92 -7.93 -5.83
C THR A 85 -10.71 -8.13 -7.12
N LEU A 86 -11.80 -7.38 -7.31
CA LEU A 86 -12.59 -7.43 -8.55
C LEU A 86 -12.02 -6.59 -9.71
N LYS A 87 -11.01 -5.76 -9.49
CA LYS A 87 -10.47 -4.86 -10.55
C LYS A 87 -9.88 -5.63 -11.73
N GLN A 88 -9.24 -6.78 -11.50
CA GLN A 88 -8.69 -7.61 -12.56
C GLN A 88 -9.72 -8.52 -13.24
N PRO A 89 -10.58 -9.27 -12.51
CA PRO A 89 -11.56 -10.14 -13.15
C PRO A 89 -12.80 -9.39 -13.67
N LYS A 90 -12.94 -8.07 -13.51
CA LYS A 90 -14.12 -7.34 -13.98
C LYS A 90 -14.40 -7.52 -15.47
N ASP A 91 -13.37 -7.73 -16.29
CA ASP A 91 -13.50 -7.85 -17.74
C ASP A 91 -13.74 -9.29 -18.21
N THR A 92 -13.78 -10.27 -17.29
CA THR A 92 -13.98 -11.69 -17.65
C THR A 92 -15.45 -12.05 -17.85
N SER A 93 -16.38 -11.28 -17.29
CA SER A 93 -17.82 -11.54 -17.40
C SER A 93 -18.62 -10.28 -17.10
N ASN A 94 -19.79 -10.15 -17.74
CA ASN A 94 -20.76 -9.09 -17.44
C ASN A 94 -21.18 -9.09 -15.96
N LEU A 95 -21.28 -10.27 -15.32
CA LEU A 95 -21.61 -10.38 -13.90
C LEU A 95 -20.51 -9.73 -13.03
N LYS A 96 -19.25 -10.02 -13.33
CA LYS A 96 -18.09 -9.46 -12.61
C LYS A 96 -17.95 -7.95 -12.84
N MET A 97 -18.27 -7.47 -14.04
CA MET A 97 -18.34 -6.05 -14.33
C MET A 97 -19.43 -5.36 -13.52
N GLN A 98 -20.62 -5.98 -13.41
CA GLN A 98 -21.73 -5.44 -12.65
C GLN A 98 -21.42 -5.40 -11.14
N GLU A 99 -20.90 -6.49 -10.58
CA GLU A 99 -20.41 -6.53 -9.19
C GLU A 99 -19.39 -5.40 -8.92
N TYR A 100 -18.43 -5.19 -9.83
CA TYR A 100 -17.45 -4.11 -9.69
C TYR A 100 -18.10 -2.72 -9.73
N LYS A 101 -19.04 -2.48 -10.65
CA LYS A 101 -19.78 -1.22 -10.75
C LYS A 101 -20.60 -0.95 -9.49
N ASP A 102 -21.23 -1.97 -8.93
CA ASP A 102 -22.03 -1.85 -7.71
C ASP A 102 -21.15 -1.53 -6.49
N LEU A 103 -20.00 -2.18 -6.36
CA LEU A 103 -19.01 -1.82 -5.33
C LEU A 103 -18.47 -0.40 -5.51
N CYS A 104 -18.33 0.10 -6.75
CA CYS A 104 -17.96 1.50 -6.97
C CYS A 104 -19.02 2.45 -6.40
N LYS A 105 -20.30 2.23 -6.73
CA LYS A 105 -21.41 3.05 -6.24
C LYS A 105 -21.52 2.99 -4.71
N LYS A 106 -21.45 1.79 -4.13
CA LYS A 106 -21.48 1.59 -2.66
C LYS A 106 -20.31 2.28 -1.97
N SER A 107 -19.09 2.15 -2.51
CA SER A 107 -17.90 2.81 -1.96
C SER A 107 -18.03 4.32 -1.99
N GLN A 108 -18.59 4.91 -3.05
CA GLN A 108 -18.75 6.35 -3.17
C GLN A 108 -19.78 6.87 -2.16
N LYS A 109 -21.00 6.31 -2.18
CA LYS A 109 -22.07 6.71 -1.24
C LYS A 109 -21.64 6.56 0.21
N GLY A 110 -21.05 5.42 0.55
CA GLY A 110 -20.61 5.15 1.92
C GLY A 110 -19.45 6.03 2.38
N SER A 111 -18.54 6.39 1.47
CA SER A 111 -17.46 7.35 1.77
C SER A 111 -18.00 8.74 2.04
N THR A 112 -18.99 9.22 1.28
CA THR A 112 -19.65 10.52 1.52
C THR A 112 -20.32 10.53 2.89
N LYS A 113 -21.16 9.53 3.18
CA LYS A 113 -21.85 9.42 4.46
C LYS A 113 -20.90 9.32 5.65
N SER A 114 -19.80 8.56 5.52
CA SER A 114 -18.80 8.46 6.60
C SER A 114 -18.11 9.81 6.86
N LYS A 115 -17.90 10.61 5.81
CA LYS A 115 -17.33 11.96 5.93
C LYS A 115 -18.31 12.92 6.58
N GLU A 116 -19.59 12.90 6.18
CA GLU A 116 -20.65 13.72 6.78
C GLU A 116 -20.80 13.42 8.28
N ASN A 117 -20.91 12.15 8.65
CA ASN A 117 -21.00 11.73 10.05
C ASN A 117 -19.77 12.19 10.85
N TRP A 118 -18.57 12.02 10.28
CA TRP A 118 -17.36 12.46 10.96
C TRP A 118 -17.36 13.98 11.17
N LEU A 119 -17.71 14.77 10.17
CA LEU A 119 -17.81 16.24 10.31
C LEU A 119 -18.84 16.63 11.37
N GLN A 120 -20.02 15.99 11.37
CA GLN A 120 -21.06 16.21 12.36
C GLN A 120 -20.54 15.94 13.78
N THR A 121 -19.87 14.82 14.00
CA THR A 121 -19.26 14.50 15.31
C THR A 121 -18.21 15.52 15.72
N GLN A 122 -17.38 15.99 14.79
CA GLN A 122 -16.38 17.03 15.11
C GLN A 122 -17.03 18.37 15.47
N CYS A 123 -18.14 18.74 14.85
CA CYS A 123 -18.90 19.93 15.24
C CYS A 123 -19.51 19.77 16.65
N GLU A 124 -20.16 18.64 16.92
CA GLU A 124 -20.76 18.36 18.23
C GLU A 124 -19.73 18.32 19.36
N GLU A 125 -18.53 17.78 19.09
CA GLU A 125 -17.41 17.80 20.04
C GLU A 125 -16.88 19.21 20.29
N ALA A 126 -16.80 20.05 19.24
CA ALA A 126 -16.36 21.43 19.37
C ALA A 126 -17.37 22.29 20.15
N GLU A 127 -18.67 22.12 19.89
CA GLU A 127 -19.74 22.82 20.62
C GLU A 127 -19.73 22.47 22.11
N LYS A 128 -19.63 21.17 22.45
CA LYS A 128 -19.51 20.74 23.86
C LYS A 128 -18.23 21.22 24.53
N GLY A 129 -17.14 21.36 23.77
CA GLY A 129 -15.88 21.90 24.26
C GLY A 129 -15.91 23.41 24.50
N GLN A 130 -16.88 24.15 23.95
CA GLN A 130 -17.08 25.58 24.17
C GLN A 130 -18.04 25.89 25.35
N GLU A 131 -18.72 24.89 25.90
CA GLU A 131 -19.63 25.02 27.06
C GLU A 131 -18.92 24.85 28.42
N ILE A 132 -17.58 24.85 28.44
CA ILE A 132 -16.72 24.83 29.64
C ILE A 132 -15.94 26.14 29.72
#